data_AF-A0A416SNX4-F1
#
_entry.id   AF-A0A416SNX4-F1
#
_cell.length_a   1.000
_cell.length_b   1.000
_cell.length_c   1.000
_cell.angle_alpha   90.00
_cell.angle_beta   90.00
_cell.angle_gamma   90.00
#
_symmetry.space_group_name_H-M   'P 1'
#
loop_
_entity.id
_entity.type
_entity.pdbx_description
1 polymer ?
#
loop_
_entity_poly.entity_id
_entity_poly.type
_entity_poly.pdbx_seq_one_letter_code
_entity_poly.pdbx_strand_id
1 'polypeptide(L)'
;MKNKGKILAGILAIGMMTNNIMSLTTVYATDVQTQVTQENSAEEMGENTNLNGTDAEYENKDGQGADTADDALEQQDQAENSWRYQNGEVIQKSQFYRSRAAEYPYAWQKVDGVYMNSAGEVIEGAVKKGIDVSEHQGKIDWEKVKADGIDYAIIRCGFGNNYTSQDDKQWLNNVSECERLGIPYGVYIYSYAKTTAAAKSEAEHVLRLVQGKSLAYPVYFDMEDDSTANLSEKLKGEIAQTFCDTITAAGYRVGIYANLHWWLNHLTSSVFDNSSWSKWVAQYNASCDFPESYDMWQCTSSGTVKGINGYVDVNFWMNGDSGNMNPDSGGNEPDNNPDDKPDSNPGTSQTAGATLVVRRGNEYHFKYSLSNGGADLIIRYGYANDEVLVGDWDGDGIDTLCVRRGNTYYFKNSLSSGPADKVVTYGRTGDVVLSGDWNGDGVDTLCVRRDNTYHIKNSLSGGVADKVVTYGRVNDSVLVGDWDANGTDTLCVRRGNTYYFKNSLSNGAADSTIPYGYATDSILVGDWNGNGMDTLCVRRDNEYHFKNSIQSGGADKIILYGRKDDVTYAGKWK
;
A
#
# COMPACT_ATOMS: atom_id res chain seq x y z
N MET A 1 -60.73 -40.14 43.39
CA MET A 1 -61.91 -40.25 42.50
C MET A 1 -61.82 -39.08 41.51
N LYS A 2 -61.48 -39.33 40.23
CA LYS A 2 -62.38 -39.32 39.04
C LYS A 2 -63.16 -37.99 38.92
N ASN A 3 -63.24 -37.23 37.82
CA ASN A 3 -63.11 -37.46 36.37
C ASN A 3 -63.01 -36.04 35.71
N LYS A 4 -62.10 -35.76 34.76
CA LYS A 4 -62.18 -35.93 33.28
C LYS A 4 -63.07 -34.94 32.49
N GLY A 5 -62.41 -34.28 31.53
CA GLY A 5 -62.86 -34.04 30.14
C GLY A 5 -62.81 -32.56 29.71
N LYS A 6 -62.44 -32.15 28.48
CA LYS A 6 -61.92 -32.78 27.25
C LYS A 6 -61.47 -31.64 26.29
N ILE A 7 -60.33 -31.83 25.61
CA ILE A 7 -60.05 -31.69 24.16
C ILE A 7 -60.41 -30.36 23.43
N LEU A 8 -59.40 -29.67 22.88
CA LEU A 8 -59.20 -29.55 21.42
C LEU A 8 -57.75 -29.14 21.09
N ALA A 9 -57.09 -29.99 20.30
CA ALA A 9 -55.83 -29.74 19.62
C ALA A 9 -56.14 -29.38 18.16
N GLY A 10 -55.47 -28.36 17.62
CA GLY A 10 -55.57 -27.93 16.23
C GLY A 10 -54.16 -27.78 15.64
N ILE A 11 -53.84 -28.69 14.74
CA ILE A 11 -52.63 -28.80 13.93
C ILE A 11 -52.78 -27.88 12.71
N LEU A 12 -51.73 -27.15 12.34
CA LEU A 12 -51.37 -26.98 10.92
C LEU A 12 -49.85 -26.77 10.79
N ALA A 13 -49.22 -27.73 10.14
CA ALA A 13 -47.85 -27.67 9.62
C ALA A 13 -47.89 -27.44 8.10
N ILE A 14 -46.69 -27.22 7.52
CA ILE A 14 -46.24 -27.31 6.11
C ILE A 14 -45.58 -25.97 5.69
N GLY A 15 -44.31 -25.92 5.27
CA GLY A 15 -43.38 -27.00 4.99
C GLY A 15 -41.92 -26.57 4.90
N MET A 16 -41.05 -27.51 5.25
CA MET A 16 -39.69 -27.63 4.75
C MET A 16 -39.74 -28.26 3.35
N MET A 17 -38.88 -27.82 2.44
CA MET A 17 -38.49 -28.64 1.28
C MET A 17 -36.97 -28.59 1.12
N THR A 18 -36.33 -29.70 1.48
CA THR A 18 -35.07 -30.18 0.91
C THR A 18 -35.40 -31.42 0.08
N ASN A 19 -34.99 -31.44 -1.20
CA ASN A 19 -34.21 -32.53 -1.80
C ASN A 19 -34.10 -32.41 -3.34
N ASN A 20 -32.85 -32.46 -3.79
CA ASN A 20 -32.29 -33.20 -4.93
C ASN A 20 -33.22 -33.69 -6.05
N ILE A 21 -32.79 -33.51 -7.31
CA ILE A 21 -32.74 -34.56 -8.34
C ILE A 21 -31.64 -34.24 -9.39
N MET A 22 -30.66 -35.14 -9.40
CA MET A 22 -29.94 -35.82 -10.50
C MET A 22 -29.27 -35.08 -11.67
N SER A 23 -27.97 -35.38 -11.75
CA SER A 23 -27.15 -35.64 -12.93
C SER A 23 -27.85 -36.50 -14.00
N LEU A 24 -27.66 -36.14 -15.28
CA LEU A 24 -27.81 -37.02 -16.42
C LEU A 24 -26.71 -36.68 -17.45
N THR A 25 -25.66 -37.47 -17.45
CA THR A 25 -24.80 -37.72 -18.61
C THR A 25 -25.50 -38.75 -19.50
N THR A 26 -25.53 -38.57 -20.83
CA THR A 26 -25.22 -39.60 -21.83
C THR A 26 -25.18 -39.02 -23.25
N VAL A 27 -24.14 -39.45 -23.95
CA VAL A 27 -23.66 -39.23 -25.32
C VAL A 27 -24.60 -39.83 -26.37
N TYR A 28 -24.72 -39.21 -27.55
CA TYR A 28 -24.65 -39.90 -28.86
C TYR A 28 -24.13 -38.95 -29.95
N ALA A 29 -23.09 -39.42 -30.64
CA ALA A 29 -22.48 -38.86 -31.83
C ALA A 29 -23.27 -39.23 -33.09
N THR A 30 -23.19 -38.42 -34.14
CA THR A 30 -22.85 -38.88 -35.52
C THR A 30 -22.70 -37.70 -36.50
N ASP A 31 -21.53 -37.67 -37.13
CA ASP A 31 -21.20 -37.37 -38.53
C ASP A 31 -21.90 -36.22 -39.28
N VAL A 32 -21.09 -35.33 -39.87
CA VAL A 32 -20.91 -35.24 -41.34
C VAL A 32 -19.54 -34.60 -41.69
N GLN A 33 -18.75 -35.42 -42.40
CA GLN A 33 -17.65 -35.17 -43.36
C GLN A 33 -17.78 -33.88 -44.22
N THR A 34 -16.83 -33.27 -44.92
CA THR A 34 -15.45 -33.49 -45.44
C THR A 34 -15.05 -32.13 -46.07
N GLN A 35 -13.79 -31.72 -46.33
CA GLN A 35 -12.81 -32.24 -47.29
C GLN A 35 -11.46 -31.48 -47.09
N VAL A 36 -10.31 -32.18 -46.98
CA VAL A 36 -9.21 -32.32 -47.99
C VAL A 36 -8.15 -31.20 -47.85
N THR A 37 -6.83 -31.40 -47.70
CA THR A 37 -5.91 -32.55 -47.89
C THR A 37 -4.63 -32.33 -47.07
N GLN A 38 -3.99 -33.43 -46.64
CA GLN A 38 -2.56 -33.48 -46.28
C GLN A 38 -1.73 -33.82 -47.53
N GLU A 39 -0.51 -33.27 -47.60
CA GLU A 39 0.66 -33.99 -48.10
C GLU A 39 1.82 -33.75 -47.13
N ASN A 40 2.30 -34.84 -46.51
CA ASN A 40 3.63 -34.97 -45.93
C ASN A 40 4.53 -35.57 -47.02
N SER A 41 5.80 -35.18 -47.10
CA SER A 41 6.94 -36.10 -46.92
C SER A 41 8.27 -35.43 -47.22
N ALA A 42 9.24 -35.76 -46.38
CA ALA A 42 10.64 -35.37 -46.45
C ALA A 42 11.48 -36.30 -47.35
N GLU A 43 12.75 -35.90 -47.50
CA GLU A 43 13.94 -36.66 -47.91
C GLU A 43 14.18 -36.88 -49.41
N GLU A 44 15.33 -36.39 -49.91
CA GLU A 44 16.45 -37.28 -50.26
C GLU A 44 17.76 -36.52 -50.59
N MET A 45 18.85 -37.25 -50.42
CA MET A 45 20.27 -36.90 -50.61
C MET A 45 20.66 -36.57 -52.06
N GLY A 46 21.77 -35.83 -52.23
CA GLY A 46 22.47 -35.72 -53.51
C GLY A 46 23.83 -35.01 -53.40
N GLU A 47 24.90 -35.74 -53.70
CA GLU A 47 26.33 -35.42 -53.66
C GLU A 47 26.76 -34.20 -54.51
N ASN A 48 27.85 -33.49 -54.12
CA ASN A 48 29.07 -33.40 -54.96
C ASN A 48 30.29 -32.74 -54.26
N THR A 49 31.36 -33.55 -54.14
CA THR A 49 32.82 -33.33 -54.37
C THR A 49 33.58 -32.03 -53.99
N ASN A 50 34.63 -32.20 -53.15
CA ASN A 50 36.09 -32.08 -53.44
C ASN A 50 36.84 -31.78 -52.12
N LEU A 51 37.55 -32.72 -51.48
CA LEU A 51 38.92 -33.25 -51.69
C LEU A 51 40.09 -32.40 -51.16
N ASN A 52 41.02 -33.15 -50.54
CA ASN A 52 42.38 -32.86 -50.01
C ASN A 52 42.40 -32.37 -48.55
N GLY A 53 42.91 -33.12 -47.55
CA GLY A 53 44.16 -33.91 -47.45
C GLY A 53 45.07 -33.16 -46.46
N THR A 54 45.85 -33.70 -45.51
CA THR A 54 46.40 -35.03 -45.20
C THR A 54 47.00 -34.94 -43.77
N ASP A 55 47.05 -36.08 -43.07
CA ASP A 55 47.90 -36.53 -41.96
C ASP A 55 49.07 -35.65 -41.45
N ALA A 56 49.24 -35.59 -40.12
CA ALA A 56 50.40 -36.21 -39.44
C ALA A 56 50.40 -35.94 -37.91
N GLU A 57 50.64 -37.02 -37.17
CA GLU A 57 50.94 -37.13 -35.73
C GLU A 57 52.21 -36.36 -35.32
N TYR A 58 52.36 -36.03 -34.03
CA TYR A 58 53.57 -36.29 -33.22
C TYR A 58 53.28 -36.09 -31.72
N GLU A 59 53.51 -37.13 -30.92
CA GLU A 59 53.69 -37.07 -29.46
C GLU A 59 55.07 -36.46 -29.09
N ASN A 60 55.17 -35.71 -27.98
CA ASN A 60 56.03 -36.06 -26.84
C ASN A 60 55.95 -35.07 -25.66
N LYS A 61 56.37 -35.62 -24.50
CA LYS A 61 56.18 -35.21 -23.12
C LYS A 61 57.20 -34.22 -22.51
N ASP A 62 56.79 -33.72 -21.33
CA ASP A 62 57.56 -33.36 -20.12
C ASP A 62 58.29 -32.00 -20.04
N GLY A 63 58.03 -31.27 -18.93
CA GLY A 63 59.00 -30.31 -18.37
C GLY A 63 58.46 -29.05 -17.67
N GLN A 64 58.01 -29.20 -16.43
CA GLN A 64 58.08 -28.28 -15.26
C GLN A 64 58.39 -26.76 -15.46
N GLY A 65 57.45 -25.92 -14.97
CA GLY A 65 57.70 -24.90 -13.94
C GLY A 65 58.09 -23.49 -14.38
N ALA A 66 57.18 -22.52 -14.21
CA ALA A 66 57.37 -21.30 -13.41
C ALA A 66 56.15 -20.38 -13.53
N ASP A 67 55.68 -19.90 -12.38
CA ASP A 67 54.67 -18.85 -12.20
C ASP A 67 54.93 -17.64 -13.09
N THR A 68 53.95 -17.31 -13.94
CA THR A 68 53.44 -15.95 -14.19
C THR A 68 52.17 -16.10 -15.02
N ALA A 69 51.02 -16.24 -14.37
CA ALA A 69 49.73 -16.03 -15.02
C ALA A 69 49.34 -14.57 -14.82
N ASP A 70 49.73 -13.76 -15.80
CA ASP A 70 49.03 -12.54 -16.17
C ASP A 70 47.69 -13.03 -16.74
N ASP A 71 46.61 -12.95 -15.95
CA ASP A 71 45.27 -13.35 -16.39
C ASP A 71 44.78 -12.30 -17.40
N ALA A 72 45.17 -12.52 -18.66
CA ALA A 72 44.47 -12.00 -19.81
C ALA A 72 43.06 -12.61 -19.82
N LEU A 73 42.13 -11.92 -19.15
CA LEU A 73 40.70 -12.21 -19.22
C LEU A 73 40.28 -12.05 -20.69
N GLU A 74 40.07 -13.18 -21.36
CA GLU A 74 39.41 -13.23 -22.66
C GLU A 74 38.08 -12.49 -22.57
N GLN A 75 37.96 -11.42 -23.35
CA GLN A 75 36.71 -10.69 -23.58
C GLN A 75 35.75 -11.61 -24.34
N GLN A 76 35.01 -12.45 -23.62
CA GLN A 76 33.73 -12.91 -24.11
C GLN A 76 32.73 -11.78 -23.93
N ASP A 77 32.22 -11.24 -25.05
CA ASP A 77 31.00 -10.41 -25.05
C ASP A 77 29.87 -11.24 -24.44
N GLN A 78 29.68 -11.12 -23.13
CA GLN A 78 28.59 -11.76 -22.43
C GLN A 78 27.31 -11.02 -22.79
N ALA A 79 26.47 -11.64 -23.61
CA ALA A 79 25.11 -11.13 -23.84
C ALA A 79 24.32 -11.17 -22.53
N GLU A 80 23.44 -10.20 -22.31
CA GLU A 80 22.48 -10.16 -21.20
C GLU A 80 21.60 -11.43 -21.14
N ASN A 81 21.46 -12.01 -19.95
CA ASN A 81 20.75 -13.26 -19.69
C ASN A 81 20.10 -13.09 -18.33
N SER A 82 18.83 -13.45 -18.20
CA SER A 82 18.09 -13.48 -16.95
C SER A 82 16.94 -14.48 -17.09
N TRP A 83 16.13 -14.64 -16.05
CA TRP A 83 14.89 -15.39 -16.19
C TRP A 83 13.91 -14.80 -17.23
N ARG A 84 14.11 -13.54 -17.65
CA ARG A 84 13.39 -12.80 -18.70
C ARG A 84 14.10 -12.81 -20.06
N TYR A 85 15.43 -12.82 -20.08
CA TYR A 85 16.24 -12.70 -21.32
C TYR A 85 17.19 -13.89 -21.52
N GLN A 86 17.35 -14.36 -22.74
CA GLN A 86 18.38 -15.32 -23.10
C GLN A 86 19.14 -14.80 -24.32
N ASN A 87 20.45 -14.63 -24.18
CA ASN A 87 21.37 -14.09 -25.17
C ASN A 87 20.94 -12.72 -25.73
N GLY A 88 20.40 -11.85 -24.88
CA GLY A 88 19.86 -10.55 -25.28
C GLY A 88 18.51 -10.57 -25.96
N GLU A 89 17.83 -11.72 -26.01
CA GLU A 89 16.48 -11.83 -26.54
C GLU A 89 15.47 -12.17 -25.43
N VAL A 90 14.24 -11.64 -25.53
CA VAL A 90 13.18 -11.97 -24.57
C VAL A 90 12.82 -13.45 -24.68
N ILE A 91 12.81 -14.16 -23.56
CA ILE A 91 12.39 -15.55 -23.50
C ILE A 91 10.87 -15.65 -23.77
N GLN A 92 10.49 -16.18 -24.93
CA GLN A 92 9.09 -16.47 -25.30
C GLN A 92 8.57 -17.70 -24.53
N LYS A 93 8.19 -17.54 -23.26
CA LYS A 93 7.62 -18.61 -22.43
C LYS A 93 6.09 -18.66 -22.53
N SER A 94 5.58 -19.74 -23.12
CA SER A 94 4.17 -20.15 -23.02
C SER A 94 3.91 -20.96 -21.74
N GLN A 95 2.90 -20.54 -20.99
CA GLN A 95 2.23 -21.22 -19.87
C GLN A 95 2.91 -21.24 -18.48
N PHE A 96 2.06 -20.94 -17.48
CA PHE A 96 2.23 -21.05 -16.03
C PHE A 96 2.91 -19.89 -15.28
N TYR A 97 2.23 -18.73 -15.24
CA TYR A 97 2.14 -17.90 -14.03
C TYR A 97 0.70 -17.38 -13.93
N ARG A 98 0.07 -17.58 -12.76
CA ARG A 98 -1.31 -17.17 -12.50
C ARG A 98 -1.41 -15.63 -12.63
N SER A 99 -2.36 -15.20 -13.46
CA SER A 99 -2.77 -13.83 -13.83
C SER A 99 -1.72 -12.84 -14.38
N ARG A 100 -1.18 -13.13 -15.58
CA ARG A 100 -0.60 -12.09 -16.47
C ARG A 100 -1.64 -11.16 -17.12
N ALA A 101 -2.92 -11.49 -17.05
CA ALA A 101 -3.97 -10.67 -17.65
C ALA A 101 -4.48 -9.63 -16.65
N ALA A 102 -4.49 -8.37 -17.06
CA ALA A 102 -5.34 -7.36 -16.45
C ALA A 102 -6.80 -7.81 -16.62
N GLU A 103 -7.37 -8.48 -15.62
CA GLU A 103 -8.81 -8.78 -15.60
C GLU A 103 -9.61 -7.48 -15.43
N TYR A 104 -8.96 -6.43 -14.91
CA TYR A 104 -9.52 -5.10 -14.71
C TYR A 104 -9.11 -4.08 -15.80
N PRO A 105 -10.05 -3.34 -16.42
CA PRO A 105 -9.76 -2.39 -17.50
C PRO A 105 -8.80 -1.24 -17.17
N TYR A 106 -8.65 -0.90 -15.88
CA TYR A 106 -7.78 0.18 -15.40
C TYR A 106 -6.60 -0.35 -14.58
N ALA A 107 -6.20 -1.61 -14.79
CA ALA A 107 -5.03 -2.17 -14.13
C ALA A 107 -3.79 -1.29 -14.31
N TRP A 108 -3.04 -1.12 -13.22
CA TRP A 108 -1.82 -0.33 -13.12
C TRP A 108 -2.00 1.17 -13.40
N GLN A 109 -3.24 1.67 -13.45
CA GLN A 109 -3.54 3.07 -13.68
C GLN A 109 -3.95 3.76 -12.38
N LYS A 110 -3.86 5.10 -12.41
CA LYS A 110 -4.37 5.93 -11.34
C LYS A 110 -5.87 6.17 -11.59
N VAL A 111 -6.72 5.60 -10.75
CA VAL A 111 -8.17 5.78 -10.77
C VAL A 111 -8.54 6.54 -9.51
N ASP A 112 -9.19 7.69 -9.66
CA ASP A 112 -9.62 8.54 -8.54
C ASP A 112 -8.52 8.84 -7.50
N GLY A 113 -7.29 9.03 -7.98
CA GLY A 113 -6.14 9.40 -7.15
C GLY A 113 -5.35 8.24 -6.56
N VAL A 114 -5.78 6.98 -6.71
CA VAL A 114 -5.08 5.77 -6.24
C VAL A 114 -4.65 4.87 -7.38
N TYR A 115 -3.57 4.10 -7.20
CA TYR A 115 -3.12 3.14 -8.21
C TYR A 115 -3.81 1.79 -8.03
N MET A 116 -4.31 1.20 -9.11
CA MET A 116 -5.06 -0.05 -9.09
C MET A 116 -4.20 -1.23 -9.56
N ASN A 117 -4.33 -2.40 -8.93
CA ASN A 117 -3.67 -3.63 -9.37
C ASN A 117 -4.44 -4.31 -10.51
N SER A 118 -3.92 -5.45 -10.99
CA SER A 118 -4.56 -6.24 -12.05
C SER A 118 -5.91 -6.86 -11.68
N ALA A 119 -6.21 -6.98 -10.38
CA ALA A 119 -7.48 -7.49 -9.85
C ALA A 119 -8.53 -6.37 -9.62
N GLY A 120 -8.18 -5.10 -9.87
CA GLY A 120 -9.06 -3.96 -9.61
C GLY A 120 -9.12 -3.54 -8.15
N GLU A 121 -8.10 -3.90 -7.37
CA GLU A 121 -7.92 -3.48 -5.97
C GLU A 121 -6.85 -2.37 -5.90
N VAL A 122 -6.82 -1.62 -4.80
CA VAL A 122 -5.81 -0.57 -4.61
C VAL A 122 -4.45 -1.21 -4.33
N ILE A 123 -3.40 -0.65 -4.92
CA ILE A 123 -2.02 -0.97 -4.57
C ILE A 123 -1.66 -0.15 -3.33
N GLU A 124 -1.85 -0.76 -2.16
CA GLU A 124 -1.56 -0.13 -0.88
C GLU A 124 -0.10 0.33 -0.80
N GLY A 125 0.10 1.55 -0.33
CA GLY A 125 1.43 2.16 -0.22
C GLY A 125 2.00 2.75 -1.52
N ALA A 126 1.43 2.48 -2.69
CA ALA A 126 1.91 3.07 -3.95
C ALA A 126 1.69 4.59 -3.98
N VAL A 127 2.79 5.36 -4.06
CA VAL A 127 2.74 6.84 -4.13
C VAL A 127 3.09 7.40 -5.50
N LYS A 128 3.85 6.65 -6.30
CA LYS A 128 4.24 7.03 -7.67
C LYS A 128 4.29 5.81 -8.56
N LYS A 129 3.90 5.97 -9.83
CA LYS A 129 4.02 4.97 -10.87
C LYS A 129 5.27 5.26 -11.71
N GLY A 130 6.17 4.30 -11.77
CA GLY A 130 7.37 4.36 -12.61
C GLY A 130 7.41 3.25 -13.63
N ILE A 131 8.42 3.33 -14.49
CA ILE A 131 8.82 2.27 -15.41
C ILE A 131 10.30 2.01 -15.24
N ASP A 132 10.75 0.80 -15.54
CA ASP A 132 12.17 0.54 -15.81
C ASP A 132 12.36 0.20 -17.28
N VAL A 133 13.43 0.73 -17.86
CA VAL A 133 13.66 0.71 -19.31
C VAL A 133 15.12 0.47 -19.65
N SER A 134 15.32 -0.12 -20.82
CA SER A 134 16.62 -0.48 -21.39
C SER A 134 16.58 -0.38 -22.92
N GLU A 135 17.62 -0.86 -23.60
CA GLU A 135 17.60 -1.00 -25.05
C GLU A 135 16.47 -1.87 -25.59
N HIS A 136 15.89 -2.75 -24.76
CA HIS A 136 14.80 -3.65 -25.12
C HIS A 136 13.48 -2.94 -25.47
N GLN A 137 13.28 -1.72 -24.96
CA GLN A 137 12.12 -0.89 -25.31
C GLN A 137 12.34 -0.11 -26.63
N GLY A 138 13.53 -0.21 -27.23
CA GLY A 138 13.91 0.51 -28.43
C GLY A 138 13.86 2.03 -28.23
N LYS A 139 13.44 2.76 -29.27
CA LYS A 139 13.31 4.22 -29.20
C LYS A 139 12.01 4.62 -28.49
N ILE A 140 12.13 5.31 -27.37
CA ILE A 140 11.01 5.79 -26.53
C ILE A 140 10.65 7.24 -26.89
N ASP A 141 9.35 7.52 -26.99
CA ASP A 141 8.80 8.87 -27.04
C ASP A 141 8.47 9.34 -25.61
N TRP A 142 9.43 9.99 -24.96
CA TRP A 142 9.37 10.36 -23.55
C TRP A 142 8.33 11.44 -23.22
N GLU A 143 7.95 12.28 -24.19
CA GLU A 143 6.87 13.25 -24.01
C GLU A 143 5.53 12.55 -23.85
N LYS A 144 5.28 11.50 -24.66
CA LYS A 144 4.10 10.65 -24.49
C LYS A 144 4.14 9.86 -23.19
N VAL A 145 5.30 9.32 -22.80
CA VAL A 145 5.46 8.59 -21.54
C VAL A 145 5.09 9.48 -20.36
N LYS A 146 5.61 10.72 -20.32
CA LYS A 146 5.27 11.70 -19.27
C LYS A 146 3.78 12.05 -19.29
N ALA A 147 3.21 12.27 -20.47
CA ALA A 147 1.79 12.58 -20.62
C ALA A 147 0.86 11.41 -20.23
N ASP A 148 1.36 10.17 -20.25
CA ASP A 148 0.62 8.97 -19.83
C ASP A 148 0.67 8.71 -18.31
N GLY A 149 1.26 9.65 -17.54
CA GLY A 149 1.23 9.61 -16.08
C GLY A 149 2.35 8.79 -15.45
N ILE A 150 3.50 8.66 -16.11
CA ILE A 150 4.72 8.10 -15.51
C ILE A 150 5.43 9.19 -14.69
N ASP A 151 5.65 8.89 -13.41
CA ASP A 151 6.21 9.81 -12.41
C ASP A 151 7.74 9.74 -12.32
N TYR A 152 8.34 8.60 -12.67
CA TYR A 152 9.79 8.38 -12.66
C TYR A 152 10.22 7.22 -13.56
N ALA A 153 11.53 7.11 -13.84
CA ALA A 153 12.12 5.97 -14.54
C ALA A 153 13.34 5.38 -13.83
N ILE A 154 13.55 4.07 -13.92
CA ILE A 154 14.82 3.42 -13.55
C ILE A 154 15.47 2.93 -14.85
N ILE A 155 16.60 3.53 -15.22
CA ILE A 155 17.19 3.37 -16.55
C ILE A 155 18.37 2.41 -16.47
N ARG A 156 18.40 1.38 -17.32
CA ARG A 156 19.58 0.52 -17.40
C ARG A 156 20.77 1.29 -17.94
N CYS A 157 21.87 1.29 -17.20
CA CYS A 157 23.13 1.88 -17.69
C CYS A 157 24.01 0.87 -18.43
N GLY A 158 23.91 -0.41 -18.09
CA GLY A 158 24.63 -1.49 -18.74
C GLY A 158 24.42 -2.83 -18.05
N PHE A 159 25.32 -3.76 -18.32
CA PHE A 159 25.39 -5.07 -17.67
C PHE A 159 26.86 -5.49 -17.50
N GLY A 160 27.15 -6.36 -16.54
CA GLY A 160 28.50 -6.91 -16.39
C GLY A 160 29.56 -5.88 -15.97
N ASN A 161 30.81 -6.20 -16.31
CA ASN A 161 32.00 -5.46 -15.91
C ASN A 161 32.12 -4.12 -16.67
N ASN A 162 33.04 -3.26 -16.21
CA ASN A 162 33.26 -1.92 -16.77
C ASN A 162 33.84 -1.90 -18.19
N TYR A 163 33.04 -2.30 -19.16
CA TYR A 163 33.35 -2.30 -20.58
C TYR A 163 32.32 -1.48 -21.33
N THR A 164 32.78 -0.61 -22.22
CA THR A 164 31.89 0.22 -23.04
C THR A 164 31.04 -0.60 -24.01
N SER A 165 31.45 -1.82 -24.37
CA SER A 165 30.64 -2.75 -25.17
C SER A 165 29.40 -3.26 -24.43
N GLN A 166 29.40 -3.14 -23.10
CA GLN A 166 28.29 -3.55 -22.22
C GLN A 166 27.48 -2.35 -21.71
N ASP A 167 27.76 -1.13 -22.20
CA ASP A 167 26.87 0.02 -22.00
C ASP A 167 25.52 -0.25 -22.70
N ASP A 168 24.41 0.07 -22.04
CA ASP A 168 23.09 -0.07 -22.67
C ASP A 168 22.97 0.88 -23.87
N LYS A 169 22.56 0.36 -25.03
CA LYS A 169 22.53 1.14 -26.28
C LYS A 169 21.56 2.32 -26.25
N GLN A 170 20.59 2.33 -25.34
CA GLN A 170 19.65 3.45 -25.14
C GLN A 170 19.98 4.32 -23.93
N TRP A 171 21.02 4.00 -23.14
CA TRP A 171 21.42 4.74 -21.94
C TRP A 171 21.42 6.26 -22.14
N LEU A 172 22.23 6.74 -23.09
CA LEU A 172 22.42 8.17 -23.30
C LEU A 172 21.14 8.85 -23.76
N ASN A 173 20.37 8.21 -24.63
CA ASN A 173 19.11 8.76 -25.13
C ASN A 173 18.07 8.87 -24.00
N ASN A 174 17.89 7.81 -23.21
CA ASN A 174 16.91 7.77 -22.13
C ASN A 174 17.23 8.77 -21.02
N VAL A 175 18.50 8.86 -20.60
CA VAL A 175 18.93 9.84 -19.59
C VAL A 175 18.75 11.26 -20.10
N SER A 176 19.20 11.56 -21.32
CA SER A 176 19.12 12.92 -21.88
C SER A 176 17.67 13.40 -22.00
N GLU A 177 16.75 12.52 -22.40
CA GLU A 177 15.33 12.87 -22.50
C GLU A 177 14.66 13.03 -21.13
N CYS A 178 15.01 12.20 -20.14
CA CYS A 178 14.54 12.39 -18.77
C CYS A 178 15.03 13.72 -18.19
N GLU A 179 16.31 14.06 -18.38
CA GLU A 179 16.88 15.36 -17.96
C GLU A 179 16.20 16.53 -18.68
N ARG A 180 16.03 16.44 -20.01
CA ARG A 180 15.37 17.48 -20.82
C ARG A 180 13.94 17.75 -20.36
N LEU A 181 13.20 16.70 -20.00
CA LEU A 181 11.79 16.78 -19.61
C LEU A 181 11.60 16.91 -18.09
N GLY A 182 12.68 16.89 -17.30
CA GLY A 182 12.60 16.90 -15.83
C GLY A 182 11.84 15.69 -15.27
N ILE A 183 11.99 14.51 -15.87
CA ILE A 183 11.47 13.25 -15.36
C ILE A 183 12.49 12.71 -14.35
N PRO A 184 12.15 12.57 -13.06
CA PRO A 184 13.03 11.98 -12.06
C PRO A 184 13.47 10.58 -12.47
N TYR A 185 14.75 10.25 -12.31
CA TYR A 185 15.23 8.92 -12.63
C TYR A 185 16.28 8.39 -11.66
N GLY A 186 16.39 7.06 -11.64
CA GLY A 186 17.46 6.27 -11.06
C GLY A 186 18.04 5.37 -12.13
N VAL A 187 18.94 4.47 -11.74
CA VAL A 187 19.64 3.61 -12.71
C VAL A 187 19.76 2.20 -12.19
N TYR A 188 19.98 1.24 -13.08
CA TYR A 188 20.36 -0.11 -12.68
C TYR A 188 21.41 -0.71 -13.60
N ILE A 189 22.18 -1.66 -13.06
CA ILE A 189 23.12 -2.49 -13.80
C ILE A 189 22.78 -3.95 -13.57
N TYR A 190 22.69 -4.72 -14.66
CA TYR A 190 22.44 -6.16 -14.62
C TYR A 190 23.73 -6.92 -14.27
N SER A 191 23.74 -7.65 -13.16
CA SER A 191 24.97 -8.23 -12.62
C SER A 191 25.28 -9.64 -13.12
N TYR A 192 26.56 -9.87 -13.39
CA TYR A 192 27.15 -11.20 -13.57
C TYR A 192 28.25 -11.51 -12.55
N ALA A 193 28.40 -10.67 -11.52
CA ALA A 193 29.49 -10.77 -10.58
C ALA A 193 29.50 -12.14 -9.85
N LYS A 194 30.63 -12.85 -9.98
CA LYS A 194 30.93 -14.08 -9.22
C LYS A 194 32.04 -13.87 -8.19
N THR A 195 32.62 -12.68 -8.16
CA THR A 195 33.69 -12.27 -7.26
C THR A 195 33.47 -10.82 -6.84
N THR A 196 34.05 -10.42 -5.71
CA THR A 196 34.04 -9.02 -5.27
C THR A 196 34.81 -8.10 -6.23
N ALA A 197 35.83 -8.61 -6.92
CA ALA A 197 36.54 -7.86 -7.96
C ALA A 197 35.63 -7.54 -9.16
N ALA A 198 34.81 -8.51 -9.60
CA ALA A 198 33.81 -8.26 -10.63
C ALA A 198 32.78 -7.24 -10.12
N ALA A 199 32.20 -7.43 -8.92
CA ALA A 199 31.24 -6.49 -8.33
C ALA A 199 31.78 -5.05 -8.25
N LYS A 200 33.08 -4.90 -7.92
CA LYS A 200 33.76 -3.60 -7.94
C LYS A 200 33.82 -3.01 -9.35
N SER A 201 34.15 -3.83 -10.35
CA SER A 201 34.15 -3.41 -11.76
C SER A 201 32.76 -2.99 -12.22
N GLU A 202 31.70 -3.74 -11.89
CA GLU A 202 30.32 -3.37 -12.23
C GLU A 202 29.92 -2.04 -11.56
N ALA A 203 30.35 -1.79 -10.31
CA ALA A 203 30.14 -0.49 -9.67
C ALA A 203 30.88 0.64 -10.39
N GLU A 204 32.13 0.42 -10.81
CA GLU A 204 32.91 1.39 -11.59
C GLU A 204 32.30 1.67 -12.97
N HIS A 205 31.62 0.68 -13.57
CA HIS A 205 30.82 0.84 -14.78
C HIS A 205 29.72 1.86 -14.57
N VAL A 206 28.92 1.70 -13.52
CA VAL A 206 27.87 2.67 -13.18
C VAL A 206 28.48 4.04 -12.96
N LEU A 207 29.52 4.16 -12.14
CA LEU A 207 30.16 5.43 -11.80
C LEU A 207 30.71 6.17 -13.01
N ARG A 208 31.25 5.46 -14.01
CA ARG A 208 31.67 6.05 -15.29
C ARG A 208 30.50 6.69 -16.02
N LEU A 209 29.34 6.06 -16.02
CA LEU A 209 28.17 6.50 -16.78
C LEU A 209 27.34 7.58 -16.07
N VAL A 210 27.27 7.56 -14.74
CA VAL A 210 26.51 8.55 -13.96
C VAL A 210 27.32 9.78 -13.59
N GLN A 211 28.59 9.88 -14.01
CA GLN A 211 29.43 11.03 -13.70
C GLN A 211 28.79 12.35 -14.16
N GLY A 212 28.61 13.28 -13.22
CA GLY A 212 28.00 14.58 -13.48
C GLY A 212 26.48 14.56 -13.65
N LYS A 213 25.83 13.43 -13.34
CA LYS A 213 24.37 13.25 -13.38
C LYS A 213 23.79 13.37 -11.96
N SER A 214 22.57 13.90 -11.87
CA SER A 214 21.83 14.00 -10.60
C SER A 214 20.71 12.97 -10.60
N LEU A 215 20.85 11.93 -9.76
CA LEU A 215 19.88 10.85 -9.66
C LEU A 215 18.88 11.16 -8.54
N ALA A 216 17.59 11.18 -8.89
CA ALA A 216 16.51 11.35 -7.91
C ALA A 216 16.14 10.03 -7.21
N TYR A 217 16.43 8.90 -7.87
CA TYR A 217 16.24 7.54 -7.36
C TYR A 217 17.58 6.80 -7.26
N PRO A 218 17.66 5.71 -6.48
CA PRO A 218 18.91 4.98 -6.27
C PRO A 218 19.54 4.40 -7.55
N VAL A 219 20.82 4.08 -7.42
CA VAL A 219 21.50 3.07 -8.25
C VAL A 219 21.10 1.69 -7.74
N TYR A 220 20.54 0.85 -8.60
CA TYR A 220 20.17 -0.51 -8.25
C TYR A 220 21.16 -1.53 -8.80
N PHE A 221 21.57 -2.43 -7.92
CA PHE A 221 22.31 -3.63 -8.29
C PHE A 221 21.32 -4.76 -8.56
N ASP A 222 21.18 -5.14 -9.82
CA ASP A 222 20.24 -6.19 -10.24
C ASP A 222 20.91 -7.57 -10.09
N MET A 223 20.50 -8.30 -9.05
CA MET A 223 21.09 -9.56 -8.61
C MET A 223 20.12 -10.73 -8.79
N GLU A 224 19.89 -11.15 -10.04
CA GLU A 224 18.99 -12.27 -10.32
C GLU A 224 19.46 -13.24 -11.42
N ASP A 225 20.72 -13.17 -11.82
CA ASP A 225 21.26 -14.02 -12.88
C ASP A 225 21.49 -15.47 -12.42
N ASP A 226 20.90 -16.43 -13.16
CA ASP A 226 20.99 -17.86 -12.87
C ASP A 226 22.43 -18.37 -12.79
N SER A 227 23.38 -17.76 -13.51
CA SER A 227 24.78 -18.19 -13.46
C SER A 227 25.45 -17.88 -12.11
N THR A 228 24.83 -17.03 -11.29
CA THR A 228 25.26 -16.66 -9.93
C THR A 228 24.48 -17.42 -8.85
N ALA A 229 23.44 -18.18 -9.21
CA ALA A 229 22.56 -18.87 -8.25
C ALA A 229 23.31 -19.85 -7.33
N ASN A 230 24.34 -20.52 -7.86
CA ASN A 230 25.14 -21.52 -7.13
C ASN A 230 26.26 -20.93 -6.24
N LEU A 231 26.43 -19.61 -6.20
CA LEU A 231 27.38 -18.98 -5.27
C LEU A 231 26.92 -19.18 -3.82
N SER A 232 27.85 -19.25 -2.87
CA SER A 232 27.49 -19.31 -1.46
C SER A 232 26.78 -18.04 -1.00
N GLU A 233 25.89 -18.15 -0.02
CA GLU A 233 25.21 -16.99 0.60
C GLU A 233 26.20 -15.90 1.02
N LYS A 234 27.29 -16.31 1.69
CA LYS A 234 28.37 -15.41 2.12
C LYS A 234 28.98 -14.65 0.95
N LEU A 235 29.29 -15.33 -0.16
CA LEU A 235 29.91 -14.69 -1.32
C LEU A 235 28.94 -13.74 -2.03
N LYS A 236 27.65 -14.09 -2.14
CA LYS A 236 26.63 -13.17 -2.65
C LYS A 236 26.53 -11.90 -1.79
N GLY A 237 26.58 -12.05 -0.47
CA GLY A 237 26.61 -10.92 0.46
C GLY A 237 27.87 -10.04 0.28
N GLU A 238 29.05 -10.64 0.15
CA GLU A 238 30.31 -9.91 -0.09
C GLU A 238 30.29 -9.15 -1.44
N ILE A 239 29.69 -9.75 -2.47
CA ILE A 239 29.48 -9.14 -3.79
C ILE A 239 28.55 -7.92 -3.69
N ALA A 240 27.37 -8.08 -3.07
CA ALA A 240 26.43 -7.00 -2.86
C ALA A 240 27.06 -5.84 -2.06
N GLN A 241 27.74 -6.17 -0.97
CA GLN A 241 28.41 -5.18 -0.13
C GLN A 241 29.50 -4.42 -0.88
N THR A 242 30.33 -5.11 -1.67
CA THR A 242 31.40 -4.46 -2.45
C THR A 242 30.84 -3.45 -3.44
N PHE A 243 29.75 -3.81 -4.13
CA PHE A 243 29.07 -2.90 -5.06
C PHE A 243 28.48 -1.70 -4.31
N CYS A 244 27.64 -1.96 -3.30
CA CYS A 244 26.92 -0.92 -2.57
C CYS A 244 27.84 0.05 -1.85
N ASP A 245 28.91 -0.43 -1.21
CA ASP A 245 29.89 0.41 -0.54
C ASP A 245 30.64 1.30 -1.54
N THR A 246 30.93 0.78 -2.74
CA THR A 246 31.57 1.57 -3.81
C THR A 246 30.67 2.71 -4.30
N ILE A 247 29.39 2.43 -4.54
CA ILE A 247 28.42 3.44 -4.98
C ILE A 247 28.17 4.48 -3.90
N THR A 248 28.02 4.03 -2.65
CA THR A 248 27.81 4.91 -1.48
C THR A 248 29.03 5.81 -1.26
N ALA A 249 30.25 5.28 -1.38
CA ALA A 249 31.47 6.07 -1.25
C ALA A 249 31.62 7.15 -2.33
N ALA A 250 30.97 6.98 -3.49
CA ALA A 250 30.88 7.98 -4.54
C ALA A 250 29.75 9.00 -4.33
N GLY A 251 28.98 8.89 -3.23
CA GLY A 251 27.95 9.84 -2.82
C GLY A 251 26.56 9.56 -3.38
N TYR A 252 26.31 8.39 -3.98
CA TYR A 252 25.01 8.02 -4.53
C TYR A 252 24.22 7.12 -3.58
N ARG A 253 22.90 7.29 -3.58
CA ARG A 253 21.96 6.32 -2.97
C ARG A 253 22.03 5.00 -3.75
N VAL A 254 21.99 3.87 -3.04
CA VAL A 254 22.10 2.54 -3.64
C VAL A 254 21.00 1.61 -3.14
N GLY A 255 20.71 0.57 -3.91
CA GLY A 255 19.77 -0.48 -3.55
C GLY A 255 20.04 -1.78 -4.30
N ILE A 256 19.31 -2.82 -3.93
CA ILE A 256 19.31 -4.12 -4.60
C ILE A 256 17.97 -4.29 -5.31
N TYR A 257 18.03 -4.79 -6.54
CA TYR A 257 16.88 -5.33 -7.23
C TYR A 257 17.00 -6.84 -7.36
N ALA A 258 15.89 -7.54 -7.18
CA ALA A 258 15.72 -8.93 -7.57
C ALA A 258 14.23 -9.30 -7.59
N ASN A 259 13.89 -10.39 -8.27
CA ASN A 259 12.57 -11.00 -8.11
C ASN A 259 12.38 -11.66 -6.74
N LEU A 260 11.13 -11.87 -6.35
CA LEU A 260 10.74 -12.40 -5.03
C LEU A 260 11.42 -13.74 -4.72
N HIS A 261 11.57 -14.63 -5.70
CA HIS A 261 12.23 -15.91 -5.46
C HIS A 261 13.69 -15.72 -5.05
N TRP A 262 14.41 -14.83 -5.72
CA TRP A 262 15.79 -14.50 -5.38
C TRP A 262 15.92 -13.85 -4.00
N TRP A 263 15.05 -12.89 -3.69
CA TRP A 263 14.97 -12.30 -2.36
C TRP A 263 14.79 -13.35 -1.26
N LEU A 264 13.90 -14.34 -1.46
CA LEU A 264 13.59 -15.34 -0.44
C LEU A 264 14.59 -16.50 -0.35
N ASN A 265 15.33 -16.81 -1.43
CA ASN A 265 16.10 -18.06 -1.53
C ASN A 265 17.58 -17.88 -1.85
N HIS A 266 17.99 -16.71 -2.36
CA HIS A 266 19.36 -16.44 -2.78
C HIS A 266 20.01 -15.26 -2.06
N LEU A 267 19.23 -14.25 -1.68
CA LEU A 267 19.71 -13.04 -1.00
C LEU A 267 19.49 -13.12 0.52
N THR A 268 19.92 -14.22 1.13
CA THR A 268 19.64 -14.54 2.56
C THR A 268 20.74 -14.11 3.52
N SER A 269 21.84 -13.55 3.02
CA SER A 269 22.92 -13.03 3.88
C SER A 269 22.45 -11.82 4.68
N SER A 270 22.87 -11.69 5.93
CA SER A 270 22.51 -10.56 6.81
C SER A 270 22.87 -9.17 6.26
N VAL A 271 23.74 -9.07 5.25
CA VAL A 271 24.02 -7.76 4.62
C VAL A 271 22.80 -7.18 3.90
N PHE A 272 21.84 -8.01 3.48
CA PHE A 272 20.61 -7.58 2.83
C PHE A 272 19.58 -7.00 3.83
N ASP A 273 19.83 -7.11 5.13
CA ASP A 273 19.06 -6.44 6.19
C ASP A 273 19.46 -4.95 6.35
N ASN A 274 20.44 -4.46 5.58
CA ASN A 274 20.90 -3.10 5.65
C ASN A 274 19.80 -2.11 5.22
N SER A 275 19.23 -1.40 6.20
CA SER A 275 18.16 -0.41 5.99
C SER A 275 18.56 0.81 5.17
N SER A 276 19.86 1.02 4.94
CA SER A 276 20.35 2.09 4.04
C SER A 276 20.33 1.68 2.57
N TRP A 277 20.13 0.39 2.25
CA TRP A 277 20.01 -0.08 0.87
C TRP A 277 18.54 -0.15 0.49
N SER A 278 18.19 0.52 -0.60
CA SER A 278 16.83 0.45 -1.11
C SER A 278 16.52 -0.96 -1.62
N LYS A 279 15.30 -1.45 -1.36
CA LYS A 279 14.85 -2.77 -1.84
C LYS A 279 13.83 -2.61 -2.96
N TRP A 280 14.19 -3.05 -4.16
CA TRP A 280 13.32 -3.12 -5.32
C TRP A 280 12.96 -4.59 -5.61
N VAL A 281 11.69 -4.94 -5.45
CA VAL A 281 11.23 -6.33 -5.50
C VAL A 281 10.36 -6.55 -6.73
N ALA A 282 10.70 -7.53 -7.56
CA ALA A 282 9.83 -7.98 -8.64
C ALA A 282 8.93 -9.15 -8.24
N GLN A 283 7.62 -8.95 -8.37
CA GLN A 283 6.65 -10.04 -8.34
C GLN A 283 5.48 -9.67 -9.24
N TYR A 284 5.31 -10.39 -10.34
CA TYR A 284 4.23 -10.13 -11.27
C TYR A 284 2.94 -10.77 -10.78
N ASN A 285 2.20 -10.02 -9.98
CA ASN A 285 0.99 -10.49 -9.31
C ASN A 285 0.11 -9.28 -8.93
N ALA A 286 -1.08 -9.52 -8.37
CA ALA A 286 -1.95 -8.46 -7.88
C ALA A 286 -1.43 -7.78 -6.60
N SER A 287 -0.53 -8.42 -5.87
CA SER A 287 0.16 -7.91 -4.68
C SER A 287 1.62 -8.38 -4.64
N CYS A 288 2.44 -7.73 -3.81
CA CYS A 288 3.77 -8.22 -3.47
C CYS A 288 3.74 -8.94 -2.11
N ASP A 289 4.19 -10.20 -2.09
CA ASP A 289 4.22 -11.08 -0.93
C ASP A 289 5.60 -11.07 -0.24
N PHE A 290 6.47 -10.11 -0.55
CA PHE A 290 7.76 -9.96 0.11
C PHE A 290 7.52 -9.63 1.60
N PRO A 291 8.09 -10.42 2.53
CA PRO A 291 7.70 -10.34 3.93
C PRO A 291 8.29 -9.14 4.66
N GLU A 292 9.34 -8.49 4.12
CA GLU A 292 10.02 -7.34 4.73
C GLU A 292 9.72 -6.05 3.97
N SER A 293 10.08 -4.91 4.54
CA SER A 293 9.92 -3.61 3.88
C SER A 293 10.65 -3.54 2.55
N TYR A 294 10.03 -2.89 1.58
CA TYR A 294 10.60 -2.62 0.27
C TYR A 294 10.17 -1.25 -0.24
N ASP A 295 11.01 -0.57 -0.99
CA ASP A 295 10.72 0.79 -1.48
C ASP A 295 10.02 0.78 -2.84
N MET A 296 10.23 -0.29 -3.64
CA MET A 296 9.70 -0.36 -4.99
C MET A 296 9.22 -1.76 -5.31
N TRP A 297 8.01 -1.86 -5.88
CA TRP A 297 7.46 -3.10 -6.40
C TRP A 297 7.33 -3.06 -7.91
N GLN A 298 8.01 -3.96 -8.61
CA GLN A 298 7.78 -4.24 -10.03
C GLN A 298 6.62 -5.24 -10.16
N CYS A 299 5.46 -4.74 -10.58
CA CYS A 299 4.20 -5.48 -10.53
C CYS A 299 3.87 -6.21 -11.84
N THR A 300 4.49 -5.84 -12.95
CA THR A 300 4.29 -6.50 -14.25
C THR A 300 5.43 -6.20 -15.21
N SER A 301 5.76 -7.17 -16.07
CA SER A 301 6.61 -6.98 -17.26
C SER A 301 5.84 -6.86 -18.56
N SER A 302 4.51 -6.76 -18.48
CA SER A 302 3.60 -6.69 -19.63
C SER A 302 2.71 -5.46 -19.56
N GLY A 303 3.22 -4.38 -18.95
CA GLY A 303 2.55 -3.09 -18.93
C GLY A 303 2.56 -2.44 -20.32
N THR A 304 1.60 -1.54 -20.55
CA THR A 304 1.53 -0.70 -21.74
C THR A 304 1.55 0.76 -21.33
N VAL A 305 2.41 1.55 -21.99
CA VAL A 305 2.58 2.98 -21.74
C VAL A 305 2.67 3.67 -23.09
N LYS A 306 1.91 4.76 -23.28
CA LYS A 306 1.97 5.53 -24.52
C LYS A 306 3.38 6.08 -24.73
N GLY A 307 3.91 5.87 -25.93
CA GLY A 307 5.27 6.29 -26.30
C GLY A 307 6.30 5.17 -26.28
N ILE A 308 5.94 3.98 -25.80
CA ILE A 308 6.77 2.77 -25.86
C ILE A 308 6.07 1.75 -26.77
N ASN A 309 6.84 1.15 -27.68
CA ASN A 309 6.34 0.08 -28.53
C ASN A 309 6.51 -1.26 -27.82
N GLY A 310 5.43 -2.04 -27.72
CA GLY A 310 5.44 -3.31 -27.01
C GLY A 310 5.24 -3.15 -25.51
N TYR A 311 5.78 -4.11 -24.75
CA TYR A 311 5.61 -4.16 -23.29
C TYR A 311 6.72 -3.40 -22.56
N VAL A 312 6.37 -2.86 -21.40
CA VAL A 312 7.28 -2.23 -20.45
C VAL A 312 7.02 -2.72 -19.04
N ASP A 313 8.10 -2.80 -18.25
CA ASP A 313 8.03 -3.08 -16.83
C ASP A 313 7.41 -1.88 -16.09
N VAL A 314 6.45 -2.16 -15.20
CA VAL A 314 5.74 -1.13 -14.41
C VAL A 314 6.05 -1.32 -12.94
N ASN A 315 6.42 -0.21 -12.30
CA ASN A 315 6.80 -0.16 -10.90
C ASN A 315 5.90 0.79 -10.12
N PHE A 316 5.71 0.47 -8.85
CA PHE A 316 5.19 1.41 -7.88
C PHE A 316 6.28 1.73 -6.86
N TRP A 317 6.59 3.03 -6.72
CA TRP A 317 7.33 3.49 -5.56
C TRP A 317 6.37 3.46 -4.38
N MET A 318 6.79 2.80 -3.32
CA MET A 318 6.00 2.57 -2.14
C MET A 318 6.37 3.60 -1.08
N ASN A 319 5.42 4.00 -0.27
CA ASN A 319 5.71 4.62 1.01
C ASN A 319 6.39 3.55 1.89
N GLY A 320 7.51 3.87 2.57
CA GLY A 320 8.49 2.94 3.17
C GLY A 320 8.00 1.99 4.28
N ASP A 321 6.70 1.70 4.31
CA ASP A 321 5.97 0.83 5.23
C ASP A 321 5.48 -0.45 4.52
N SER A 322 5.96 -0.72 3.31
CA SER A 322 5.45 -1.78 2.41
C SER A 322 5.78 -3.21 2.83
N GLY A 323 6.44 -3.42 3.97
CA GLY A 323 6.61 -4.79 4.45
C GLY A 323 7.00 -4.89 5.92
N ASN A 324 6.42 -5.91 6.53
CA ASN A 324 6.31 -6.23 7.95
C ASN A 324 6.37 -5.11 9.00
N MET A 325 5.24 -5.03 9.69
CA MET A 325 5.06 -4.44 11.01
C MET A 325 6.14 -4.87 12.03
N ASN A 326 6.87 -3.90 12.59
CA ASN A 326 7.25 -3.88 14.01
C ASN A 326 7.60 -2.44 14.46
N PRO A 327 6.94 -1.87 15.49
CA PRO A 327 7.14 -0.47 15.88
C PRO A 327 8.10 -0.38 17.06
N ASP A 328 9.40 -0.21 16.81
CA ASP A 328 10.28 0.43 17.80
C ASP A 328 11.64 0.80 17.18
N SER A 329 11.85 2.09 16.92
CA SER A 329 13.12 2.80 17.15
C SER A 329 12.98 4.23 16.63
N GLY A 330 12.50 5.10 17.51
CA GLY A 330 12.58 6.53 17.31
C GLY A 330 14.03 6.99 17.28
N GLY A 331 14.35 7.80 16.27
CA GLY A 331 15.59 8.56 16.19
C GLY A 331 15.30 9.96 15.68
N ASN A 332 15.11 10.90 16.61
CA ASN A 332 15.25 12.33 16.34
C ASN A 332 16.65 12.61 15.82
N GLU A 333 16.80 13.53 14.86
CA GLU A 333 17.73 14.67 14.96
C GLU A 333 17.49 15.70 13.81
N PRO A 334 18.00 16.95 13.95
CA PRO A 334 17.30 18.16 13.57
C PRO A 334 17.75 18.74 12.22
N ASP A 335 16.84 19.34 11.48
CA ASP A 335 17.21 20.21 10.35
C ASP A 335 17.38 21.65 10.85
N ASN A 336 18.63 22.06 11.00
CA ASN A 336 19.06 23.45 11.03
C ASN A 336 19.70 23.78 9.67
N ASN A 337 18.99 24.47 8.78
CA ASN A 337 19.62 25.27 7.73
C ASN A 337 18.79 26.56 7.46
N PRO A 338 19.37 27.77 7.58
CA PRO A 338 18.63 29.02 7.69
C PRO A 338 18.50 29.79 6.36
N ASP A 339 18.06 29.15 5.27
CA ASP A 339 17.99 29.83 3.96
C ASP A 339 16.82 29.41 3.04
N ASP A 340 15.67 29.03 3.62
CA ASP A 340 14.41 28.99 2.85
C ASP A 340 13.46 30.07 3.37
N LYS A 341 13.47 31.21 2.69
CA LYS A 341 12.53 32.32 2.93
C LYS A 341 11.16 31.90 2.39
N PRO A 342 10.13 31.73 3.23
CA PRO A 342 8.80 31.42 2.75
C PRO A 342 8.20 32.67 2.11
N ASP A 343 7.59 32.50 0.95
CA ASP A 343 6.67 33.49 0.38
C ASP A 343 5.52 33.71 1.36
N SER A 344 5.30 34.99 1.68
CA SER A 344 4.38 35.45 2.71
C SER A 344 2.94 35.42 2.19
N ASN A 345 2.17 34.44 2.64
CA ASN A 345 0.71 34.54 2.67
C ASN A 345 0.26 34.58 4.15
N PRO A 346 -0.40 35.64 4.63
CA PRO A 346 -0.69 35.78 6.05
C PRO A 346 -1.89 34.92 6.46
N GLY A 347 -1.61 33.91 7.28
CA GLY A 347 -2.35 33.63 8.51
C GLY A 347 -3.70 32.92 8.42
N THR A 348 -3.67 31.59 8.47
CA THR A 348 -4.22 30.86 9.63
C THR A 348 -3.27 29.71 9.95
N SER A 349 -2.81 29.63 11.21
CA SER A 349 -2.18 28.42 11.72
C SER A 349 -3.28 27.36 11.80
N GLN A 350 -3.47 26.55 10.76
CA GLN A 350 -4.39 25.41 10.86
C GLN A 350 -3.79 24.42 11.85
N THR A 351 -4.43 24.29 13.01
CA THR A 351 -4.19 23.18 13.94
C THR A 351 -4.47 21.86 13.23
N ALA A 352 -3.76 20.78 13.58
CA ALA A 352 -4.06 19.48 13.01
C ALA A 352 -5.50 19.08 13.35
N GLY A 353 -6.28 18.73 12.33
CA GLY A 353 -7.68 18.34 12.49
C GLY A 353 -7.88 16.88 12.93
N ALA A 354 -9.13 16.51 13.13
CA ALA A 354 -9.56 15.15 13.43
C ALA A 354 -9.18 14.18 12.29
N THR A 355 -8.87 12.96 12.69
CA THR A 355 -8.46 11.85 11.83
C THR A 355 -9.16 10.57 12.27
N LEU A 356 -8.75 9.40 11.77
CA LEU A 356 -9.50 8.15 11.93
C LEU A 356 -8.79 7.13 12.81
N VAL A 357 -9.58 6.30 13.49
CA VAL A 357 -9.13 5.03 14.05
C VAL A 357 -10.11 3.93 13.67
N VAL A 358 -9.60 2.79 13.17
CA VAL A 358 -10.41 1.60 12.92
C VAL A 358 -10.12 0.51 13.96
N ARG A 359 -11.16 -0.19 14.39
CA ARG A 359 -11.11 -1.17 15.48
C ARG A 359 -11.47 -2.57 14.99
N ARG A 360 -10.67 -3.55 15.42
CA ARG A 360 -10.84 -5.00 15.18
C ARG A 360 -10.73 -5.76 16.49
N GLY A 361 -11.87 -6.17 17.05
CA GLY A 361 -11.89 -6.74 18.39
C GLY A 361 -11.40 -5.72 19.42
N ASN A 362 -10.24 -5.95 20.05
CA ASN A 362 -9.63 -5.00 20.99
C ASN A 362 -8.40 -4.27 20.43
N GLU A 363 -8.13 -4.42 19.15
CA GLU A 363 -7.04 -3.75 18.44
C GLU A 363 -7.55 -2.49 17.74
N TYR A 364 -6.81 -1.40 17.88
CA TYR A 364 -7.11 -0.08 17.33
C TYR A 364 -5.97 0.34 16.43
N HIS A 365 -6.32 0.71 15.21
CA HIS A 365 -5.43 1.13 14.14
C HIS A 365 -5.69 2.62 13.91
N PHE A 366 -4.82 3.47 14.43
CA PHE A 366 -4.92 4.92 14.36
C PHE A 366 -4.26 5.44 13.10
N LYS A 367 -4.81 6.54 12.59
CA LYS A 367 -4.30 7.28 11.44
C LYS A 367 -4.07 8.72 11.88
N TYR A 368 -2.86 9.26 11.76
CA TYR A 368 -2.53 10.63 12.17
C TYR A 368 -2.71 11.67 11.07
N SER A 369 -3.14 11.24 9.89
CA SER A 369 -3.49 12.13 8.79
C SER A 369 -4.68 11.56 8.04
N LEU A 370 -5.53 12.41 7.45
CA LEU A 370 -6.56 11.95 6.51
C LEU A 370 -5.89 11.53 5.20
N SER A 371 -5.22 10.40 5.19
CA SER A 371 -4.54 9.81 4.05
C SER A 371 -4.95 8.35 3.91
N ASN A 372 -4.64 7.75 2.77
CA ASN A 372 -4.83 6.31 2.58
C ASN A 372 -3.69 5.53 3.26
N GLY A 373 -3.76 4.20 3.22
CA GLY A 373 -2.69 3.31 3.63
C GLY A 373 -2.79 2.83 5.08
N GLY A 374 -1.65 2.38 5.60
CA GLY A 374 -1.53 1.76 6.92
C GLY A 374 -1.91 2.68 8.09
N ALA A 375 -2.10 2.05 9.24
CA ALA A 375 -2.24 2.74 10.50
C ALA A 375 -0.88 3.31 10.94
N ASP A 376 -0.86 4.55 11.39
CA ASP A 376 0.33 5.19 11.95
C ASP A 376 0.64 4.69 13.38
N LEU A 377 -0.36 4.16 14.08
CA LEU A 377 -0.21 3.51 15.39
C LEU A 377 -1.19 2.36 15.54
N ILE A 378 -0.73 1.23 16.10
CA ILE A 378 -1.60 0.11 16.49
C ILE A 378 -1.44 -0.16 17.98
N ILE A 379 -2.56 -0.17 18.72
CA ILE A 379 -2.57 -0.54 20.14
C ILE A 379 -3.67 -1.54 20.43
N ARG A 380 -3.60 -2.15 21.62
CA ARG A 380 -4.68 -2.96 22.17
C ARG A 380 -5.17 -2.38 23.49
N TYR A 381 -6.48 -2.21 23.61
CA TYR A 381 -7.10 -1.72 24.84
C TYR A 381 -8.50 -2.33 25.06
N GLY A 382 -8.75 -2.77 26.29
CA GLY A 382 -9.99 -3.44 26.66
C GLY A 382 -10.18 -4.82 26.00
N TYR A 383 -11.45 -5.23 25.94
CA TYR A 383 -11.90 -6.51 25.38
C TYR A 383 -12.62 -6.33 24.05
N ALA A 384 -12.68 -7.40 23.26
CA ALA A 384 -13.25 -7.36 21.91
C ALA A 384 -14.72 -6.92 21.85
N ASN A 385 -15.48 -7.20 22.92
CA ASN A 385 -16.91 -6.89 23.00
C ASN A 385 -17.22 -5.63 23.82
N ASP A 386 -16.21 -4.88 24.26
CA ASP A 386 -16.43 -3.62 24.97
C ASP A 386 -17.06 -2.59 24.00
N GLU A 387 -17.96 -1.74 24.50
CA GLU A 387 -18.35 -0.51 23.80
C GLU A 387 -17.24 0.53 23.95
N VAL A 388 -17.04 1.40 22.95
CA VAL A 388 -15.95 2.39 22.94
C VAL A 388 -16.50 3.79 22.75
N LEU A 389 -15.92 4.73 23.50
CA LEU A 389 -16.06 6.16 23.32
C LEU A 389 -14.69 6.78 23.07
N VAL A 390 -14.70 7.94 22.43
CA VAL A 390 -13.53 8.76 22.12
C VAL A 390 -13.75 10.15 22.69
N GLY A 391 -12.69 10.75 23.21
CA GLY A 391 -12.67 12.12 23.68
C GLY A 391 -11.33 12.49 24.32
N ASP A 392 -11.10 13.77 24.50
CA ASP A 392 -10.06 14.40 25.31
C ASP A 392 -10.50 14.43 26.79
N TRP A 393 -10.15 13.37 27.52
CA TRP A 393 -10.63 13.15 28.89
C TRP A 393 -9.89 13.99 29.96
N ASP A 394 -8.76 14.60 29.62
CA ASP A 394 -7.93 15.38 30.54
C ASP A 394 -7.56 16.79 30.08
N GLY A 395 -8.05 17.21 28.92
CA GLY A 395 -8.01 18.58 28.42
C GLY A 395 -6.67 18.95 27.79
N ASP A 396 -5.92 17.98 27.26
CA ASP A 396 -4.63 18.22 26.61
C ASP A 396 -4.74 18.52 25.11
N GLY A 397 -5.97 18.45 24.57
CA GLY A 397 -6.33 18.66 23.18
C GLY A 397 -6.13 17.43 22.29
N ILE A 398 -5.90 16.24 22.86
CA ILE A 398 -5.71 14.96 22.17
C ILE A 398 -6.76 13.95 22.61
N ASP A 399 -7.47 13.41 21.63
CA ASP A 399 -8.47 12.37 21.84
C ASP A 399 -7.83 11.03 22.20
N THR A 400 -8.48 10.33 23.14
CA THR A 400 -8.05 9.01 23.61
C THR A 400 -9.23 8.09 23.88
N LEU A 401 -8.97 6.82 24.21
CA LEU A 401 -10.00 5.78 24.26
C LEU A 401 -10.64 5.63 25.64
N CYS A 402 -11.96 5.42 25.66
CA CYS A 402 -12.69 4.90 26.80
C CYS A 402 -13.42 3.61 26.43
N VAL A 403 -13.22 2.53 27.19
CA VAL A 403 -14.02 1.31 27.05
C VAL A 403 -15.11 1.24 28.11
N ARG A 404 -16.31 0.76 27.73
CA ARG A 404 -17.49 0.68 28.59
C ARG A 404 -17.95 -0.75 28.78
N ARG A 405 -18.29 -1.10 30.04
CA ARG A 405 -18.92 -2.37 30.43
C ARG A 405 -20.12 -2.08 31.32
N GLY A 406 -21.31 -2.24 30.76
CA GLY A 406 -22.56 -1.86 31.44
C GLY A 406 -22.60 -0.37 31.74
N ASN A 407 -22.61 0.02 33.02
CA ASN A 407 -22.57 1.44 33.41
C ASN A 407 -21.21 1.91 33.93
N THR A 408 -20.16 1.10 33.74
CA THR A 408 -18.79 1.43 34.15
C THR A 408 -17.93 1.77 32.94
N TYR A 409 -17.14 2.84 33.06
CA TYR A 409 -16.30 3.41 32.02
C TYR A 409 -14.85 3.40 32.47
N TYR A 410 -13.95 3.01 31.57
CA TYR A 410 -12.53 2.83 31.80
C TYR A 410 -11.79 3.72 30.80
N PHE A 411 -11.29 4.85 31.28
CA PHE A 411 -10.65 5.88 30.46
C PHE A 411 -9.15 5.66 30.38
N LYS A 412 -8.58 6.02 29.23
CA LYS A 412 -7.15 6.18 29.01
C LYS A 412 -6.85 7.62 28.68
N ASN A 413 -5.75 8.15 29.18
CA ASN A 413 -5.22 9.47 28.82
C ASN A 413 -4.00 9.34 27.89
N SER A 414 -3.88 8.19 27.22
CA SER A 414 -2.83 7.96 26.25
C SER A 414 -3.26 6.87 25.26
N LEU A 415 -2.73 6.94 24.04
CA LEU A 415 -2.87 5.89 23.03
C LEU A 415 -1.91 4.75 23.34
N SER A 416 -2.16 4.05 24.45
CA SER A 416 -1.32 2.98 24.98
C SER A 416 -2.12 1.77 25.49
N SER A 417 -1.47 0.61 25.51
CA SER A 417 -2.03 -0.58 26.15
C SER A 417 -1.97 -0.49 27.68
N GLY A 418 -2.59 -1.44 28.39
CA GLY A 418 -2.52 -1.52 29.86
C GLY A 418 -3.79 -1.05 30.60
N PRO A 419 -3.70 -0.81 31.92
CA PRO A 419 -4.86 -0.46 32.75
C PRO A 419 -5.43 0.92 32.41
N ALA A 420 -6.68 1.15 32.82
CA ALA A 420 -7.33 2.45 32.73
C ALA A 420 -6.70 3.44 33.72
N ASP A 421 -6.59 4.70 33.30
CA ASP A 421 -6.13 5.81 34.14
C ASP A 421 -7.23 6.29 35.08
N LYS A 422 -8.50 6.17 34.64
CA LYS A 422 -9.68 6.50 35.44
C LYS A 422 -10.81 5.52 35.21
N VAL A 423 -11.56 5.24 36.27
CA VAL A 423 -12.76 4.39 36.21
C VAL A 423 -13.90 5.10 36.89
N VAL A 424 -15.04 5.22 36.21
CA VAL A 424 -16.24 5.87 36.76
C VAL A 424 -17.49 5.04 36.45
N THR A 425 -18.53 5.24 37.26
CA THR A 425 -19.84 4.64 37.02
C THR A 425 -20.86 5.75 36.81
N TYR A 426 -21.56 5.73 35.67
CA TYR A 426 -22.57 6.72 35.34
C TYR A 426 -23.72 6.13 34.51
N GLY A 427 -24.94 6.55 34.83
CA GLY A 427 -26.14 6.04 34.16
C GLY A 427 -26.45 4.57 34.44
N ARG A 428 -27.17 3.97 33.51
CA ARG A 428 -27.72 2.61 33.57
C ARG A 428 -27.13 1.77 32.43
N THR A 429 -27.12 0.45 32.62
CA THR A 429 -26.57 -0.52 31.66
C THR A 429 -27.21 -0.43 30.27
N GLY A 430 -28.50 -0.08 30.17
CA GLY A 430 -29.21 0.02 28.89
C GLY A 430 -29.24 1.42 28.27
N ASP A 431 -28.55 2.40 28.88
CA ASP A 431 -28.49 3.75 28.30
C ASP A 431 -27.60 3.75 27.04
N VAL A 432 -27.99 4.53 26.02
CA VAL A 432 -27.08 4.93 24.93
C VAL A 432 -26.15 6.00 25.49
N VAL A 433 -24.87 5.96 25.14
CA VAL A 433 -23.88 6.90 25.68
C VAL A 433 -23.21 7.67 24.57
N LEU A 434 -22.96 8.94 24.85
CA LEU A 434 -22.28 9.90 23.98
C LEU A 434 -21.16 10.57 24.79
N SER A 435 -20.15 11.07 24.09
CA SER A 435 -19.07 11.92 24.63
C SER A 435 -19.04 13.25 23.88
N GLY A 436 -18.53 14.28 24.56
CA GLY A 436 -18.34 15.63 24.03
C GLY A 436 -18.01 16.63 25.13
N ASP A 437 -17.52 17.82 24.76
CA ASP A 437 -17.31 18.97 25.64
C ASP A 437 -18.60 19.78 25.76
N TRP A 438 -19.43 19.41 26.73
CA TRP A 438 -20.77 19.99 26.88
C TRP A 438 -20.80 21.40 27.49
N ASN A 439 -19.66 21.92 27.98
CA ASN A 439 -19.58 23.19 28.68
C ASN A 439 -18.46 24.13 28.20
N GLY A 440 -17.73 23.74 27.16
CA GLY A 440 -16.71 24.56 26.51
C GLY A 440 -15.46 24.76 27.35
N ASP A 441 -15.11 23.78 28.19
CA ASP A 441 -13.88 23.84 29.01
C ASP A 441 -12.70 23.06 28.42
N GLY A 442 -12.90 22.44 27.25
CA GLY A 442 -11.92 21.64 26.54
C GLY A 442 -11.83 20.19 27.02
N VAL A 443 -12.68 19.75 27.95
CA VAL A 443 -12.67 18.36 28.46
C VAL A 443 -13.94 17.62 28.05
N ASP A 444 -13.74 16.48 27.38
CA ASP A 444 -14.84 15.60 27.01
C ASP A 444 -15.40 14.85 28.21
N THR A 445 -16.74 14.81 28.30
CA THR A 445 -17.44 14.11 29.37
C THR A 445 -18.68 13.37 28.87
N LEU A 446 -19.34 12.64 29.76
CA LEU A 446 -20.37 11.67 29.38
C LEU A 446 -21.77 12.28 29.30
N CYS A 447 -22.53 11.88 28.30
CA CYS A 447 -23.98 12.02 28.24
C CYS A 447 -24.65 10.65 28.10
N VAL A 448 -25.65 10.37 28.93
CA VAL A 448 -26.49 9.17 28.79
C VAL A 448 -27.86 9.55 28.21
N ARG A 449 -28.28 8.86 27.16
CA ARG A 449 -29.55 9.09 26.46
C ARG A 449 -30.57 8.01 26.79
N ARG A 450 -31.78 8.45 27.09
CA ARG A 450 -32.99 7.62 27.28
C ARG A 450 -34.09 8.18 26.40
N ASP A 451 -34.51 7.41 25.41
CA ASP A 451 -35.43 7.86 24.38
C ASP A 451 -34.93 9.14 23.70
N ASN A 452 -35.64 10.26 23.81
CA ASN A 452 -35.21 11.56 23.30
C ASN A 452 -34.69 12.51 24.39
N THR A 453 -34.38 11.98 25.58
CA THR A 453 -33.87 12.76 26.71
C THR A 453 -32.38 12.47 26.94
N TYR A 454 -31.60 13.52 27.12
CA TYR A 454 -30.15 13.51 27.27
C TYR A 454 -29.79 13.97 28.68
N HIS A 455 -29.03 13.16 29.40
CA HIS A 455 -28.58 13.41 30.76
C HIS A 455 -27.07 13.63 30.75
N ILE A 456 -26.70 14.90 30.72
CA ILE A 456 -25.35 15.39 30.47
C ILE A 456 -24.62 15.60 31.80
N LYS A 457 -23.38 15.14 31.86
CA LYS A 457 -22.44 15.45 32.94
C LYS A 457 -21.33 16.33 32.40
N ASN A 458 -20.91 17.32 33.18
CA ASN A 458 -19.75 18.18 32.92
C ASN A 458 -18.53 17.72 33.73
N SER A 459 -18.52 16.45 34.13
CA SER A 459 -17.40 15.83 34.84
C SER A 459 -17.38 14.33 34.65
N LEU A 460 -16.19 13.75 34.59
CA LEU A 460 -15.97 12.30 34.65
C LEU A 460 -16.19 11.78 36.08
N SER A 461 -17.44 11.77 36.50
CA SER A 461 -17.89 11.33 37.83
C SER A 461 -19.30 10.73 37.77
N GLY A 462 -19.63 9.86 38.72
CA GLY A 462 -20.99 9.34 38.88
C GLY A 462 -21.98 10.37 39.44
N GLY A 463 -23.23 9.96 39.65
CA GLY A 463 -24.27 10.80 40.25
C GLY A 463 -25.34 11.30 39.27
N VAL A 464 -26.04 12.37 39.65
CA VAL A 464 -27.11 12.98 38.85
C VAL A 464 -26.53 13.84 37.73
N ALA A 465 -27.24 13.96 36.61
CA ALA A 465 -26.83 14.81 35.49
C ALA A 465 -26.78 16.29 35.89
N ASP A 466 -25.82 17.02 35.34
CA ASP A 466 -25.70 18.48 35.48
C ASP A 466 -26.72 19.20 34.60
N LYS A 467 -27.05 18.61 33.44
CA LYS A 467 -28.06 19.14 32.52
C LYS A 467 -28.91 18.03 31.93
N VAL A 468 -30.21 18.32 31.79
CA VAL A 468 -31.15 17.42 31.13
C VAL A 468 -31.90 18.17 30.03
N VAL A 469 -31.84 17.66 28.81
CA VAL A 469 -32.52 18.25 27.65
C VAL A 469 -33.28 17.20 26.86
N THR A 470 -34.30 17.62 26.13
CA THR A 470 -35.07 16.76 25.24
C THR A 470 -34.96 17.28 23.81
N TYR A 471 -34.47 16.43 22.91
CA TYR A 471 -34.28 16.81 21.51
C TYR A 471 -34.44 15.61 20.56
N GLY A 472 -35.08 15.87 19.42
CA GLY A 472 -35.37 14.84 18.42
C GLY A 472 -36.40 13.80 18.86
N ARG A 473 -36.41 12.67 18.16
CA ARG A 473 -37.33 11.54 18.34
C ARG A 473 -36.60 10.33 18.92
N VAL A 474 -37.37 9.41 19.48
CA VAL A 474 -36.85 8.18 20.13
C VAL A 474 -35.96 7.36 19.19
N ASN A 475 -36.34 7.24 17.91
CA ASN A 475 -35.64 6.39 16.94
C ASN A 475 -34.60 7.14 16.10
N ASP A 476 -34.30 8.41 16.42
CA ASP A 476 -33.27 9.15 15.70
C ASP A 476 -31.88 8.63 16.08
N SER A 477 -30.99 8.51 15.10
CA SER A 477 -29.54 8.41 15.36
C SER A 477 -29.04 9.77 15.85
N VAL A 478 -28.08 9.78 16.78
CA VAL A 478 -27.55 11.01 17.37
C VAL A 478 -26.06 11.12 17.07
N LEU A 479 -25.63 12.34 16.79
CA LEU A 479 -24.27 12.76 16.56
C LEU A 479 -23.98 13.93 17.52
N VAL A 480 -22.71 14.06 17.92
CA VAL A 480 -22.21 15.10 18.83
C VAL A 480 -21.03 15.79 18.16
N GLY A 481 -20.95 17.10 18.30
CA GLY A 481 -19.86 17.94 17.80
C GLY A 481 -20.17 19.42 17.97
N ASP A 482 -19.16 20.26 17.76
CA ASP A 482 -19.24 21.72 17.74
C ASP A 482 -19.57 22.21 16.32
N TRP A 483 -20.87 22.35 16.06
CA TRP A 483 -21.38 22.69 14.73
C TRP A 483 -21.22 24.16 14.34
N ASP A 484 -20.82 25.04 15.27
CA ASP A 484 -20.66 26.48 15.02
C ASP A 484 -19.36 27.10 15.54
N ALA A 485 -18.37 26.26 15.87
CA ALA A 485 -17.02 26.64 16.29
C ALA A 485 -17.01 27.54 17.54
N ASN A 486 -17.91 27.30 18.48
CA ASN A 486 -17.98 28.06 19.74
C ASN A 486 -17.22 27.41 20.90
N GLY A 487 -16.67 26.22 20.69
CA GLY A 487 -15.95 25.38 21.65
C GLY A 487 -16.85 24.43 22.45
N THR A 488 -18.17 24.41 22.25
CA THR A 488 -19.10 23.54 22.97
C THR A 488 -19.77 22.53 22.05
N ASP A 489 -19.71 21.27 22.42
CA ASP A 489 -20.39 20.19 21.73
C ASP A 489 -21.90 20.19 21.98
N THR A 490 -22.65 20.01 20.89
CA THR A 490 -24.11 19.96 20.92
C THR A 490 -24.65 18.86 20.01
N LEU A 491 -25.98 18.72 19.99
CA LEU A 491 -26.64 17.55 19.42
C LEU A 491 -27.05 17.77 17.96
N CYS A 492 -26.76 16.77 17.13
CA CYS A 492 -27.40 16.59 15.83
C CYS A 492 -28.17 15.26 15.80
N VAL A 493 -29.42 15.29 15.32
CA VAL A 493 -30.20 14.06 15.09
C VAL A 493 -30.32 13.77 13.59
N ARG A 494 -30.24 12.49 13.21
CA ARG A 494 -30.33 12.04 11.82
C ARG A 494 -31.56 11.18 11.57
N ARG A 495 -32.26 11.46 10.47
CA ARG A 495 -33.39 10.67 9.94
C ARG A 495 -33.17 10.40 8.45
N GLY A 496 -32.89 9.15 8.09
CA GLY A 496 -32.48 8.79 6.74
C GLY A 496 -31.20 9.52 6.36
N ASN A 497 -31.21 10.30 5.28
CA ASN A 497 -30.09 11.14 4.86
C ASN A 497 -30.19 12.61 5.32
N THR A 498 -31.13 12.94 6.21
CA THR A 498 -31.34 14.32 6.68
C THR A 498 -30.84 14.50 8.12
N TYR A 499 -30.08 15.56 8.35
CA TYR A 499 -29.45 15.94 9.61
C TYR A 499 -30.12 17.19 10.16
N TYR A 500 -30.37 17.21 11.47
CA TYR A 500 -31.06 18.28 12.17
C TYR A 500 -30.15 18.76 13.31
N PHE A 501 -29.38 19.81 13.03
CA PHE A 501 -28.37 20.34 13.94
C PHE A 501 -29.01 21.27 14.96
N LYS A 502 -28.44 21.25 16.16
CA LYS A 502 -28.80 22.16 17.23
C LYS A 502 -27.55 22.79 17.79
N ASN A 503 -27.47 24.11 17.79
CA ASN A 503 -26.29 24.87 18.23
C ASN A 503 -26.36 25.22 19.72
N SER A 504 -27.27 24.57 20.46
CA SER A 504 -27.39 24.74 21.90
C SER A 504 -27.94 23.49 22.56
N LEU A 505 -27.48 23.23 23.79
CA LEU A 505 -28.07 22.23 24.67
C LEU A 505 -29.39 22.76 25.26
N SER A 506 -30.42 22.84 24.42
CA SER A 506 -31.76 23.32 24.77
C SER A 506 -32.83 22.40 24.19
N ASN A 507 -34.09 22.62 24.56
CA ASN A 507 -35.21 21.89 23.97
C ASN A 507 -35.66 22.55 22.65
N GLY A 508 -36.52 21.87 21.90
CA GLY A 508 -37.24 22.46 20.76
C GLY A 508 -36.73 22.03 19.39
N ALA A 509 -36.93 22.89 18.39
CA ALA A 509 -36.58 22.60 17.00
C ALA A 509 -35.07 22.64 16.75
N ALA A 510 -34.68 22.10 15.59
CA ALA A 510 -33.33 22.21 15.05
C ALA A 510 -33.07 23.64 14.58
N ASP A 511 -31.82 24.09 14.70
CA ASP A 511 -31.38 25.41 14.24
C ASP A 511 -31.04 25.38 12.75
N SER A 512 -30.55 24.25 12.25
CA SER A 512 -30.34 24.03 10.81
C SER A 512 -30.64 22.59 10.39
N THR A 513 -30.85 22.38 9.10
CA THR A 513 -31.17 21.06 8.54
C THR A 513 -30.59 20.90 7.15
N ILE A 514 -29.87 19.81 6.90
CA ILE A 514 -29.31 19.51 5.58
C ILE A 514 -29.56 18.05 5.17
N PRO A 515 -29.79 17.77 3.87
CA PRO A 515 -29.63 16.44 3.32
C PRO A 515 -28.15 16.20 2.95
N TYR A 516 -27.59 15.06 3.34
CA TYR A 516 -26.22 14.69 2.98
C TYR A 516 -26.02 13.16 2.95
N GLY A 517 -25.33 12.66 1.93
CA GLY A 517 -25.09 11.23 1.73
C GLY A 517 -26.36 10.39 1.52
N TYR A 518 -26.22 9.09 1.71
CA TYR A 518 -27.30 8.11 1.62
C TYR A 518 -27.82 7.73 3.01
N ALA A 519 -29.06 7.22 3.07
CA ALA A 519 -29.65 6.77 4.32
C ALA A 519 -28.94 5.55 4.94
N THR A 520 -28.19 4.80 4.12
CA THR A 520 -27.43 3.61 4.51
C THR A 520 -26.00 3.91 4.97
N ASP A 521 -25.52 5.15 4.79
CA ASP A 521 -24.15 5.52 5.16
C ASP A 521 -23.96 5.47 6.68
N SER A 522 -22.78 5.02 7.13
CA SER A 522 -22.32 5.20 8.52
C SER A 522 -21.72 6.60 8.66
N ILE A 523 -21.87 7.26 9.81
CA ILE A 523 -21.49 8.66 9.96
C ILE A 523 -20.46 8.83 11.06
N LEU A 524 -19.45 9.64 10.77
CA LEU A 524 -18.47 10.14 11.72
C LEU A 524 -18.56 11.67 11.79
N VAL A 525 -18.10 12.22 12.90
CA VAL A 525 -18.05 13.65 13.18
C VAL A 525 -16.62 14.00 13.59
N GLY A 526 -16.15 15.17 13.16
CA GLY A 526 -14.88 15.71 13.58
C GLY A 526 -14.53 16.99 12.80
N ASP A 527 -13.62 17.78 13.35
CA ASP A 527 -13.01 18.93 12.69
C ASP A 527 -11.91 18.47 11.73
N TRP A 528 -12.29 18.04 10.52
CA TRP A 528 -11.36 17.41 9.57
C TRP A 528 -10.27 18.35 9.02
N ASN A 529 -10.48 19.66 9.09
CA ASN A 529 -9.57 20.68 8.52
C ASN A 529 -8.94 21.59 9.58
N GLY A 530 -9.20 21.35 10.86
CA GLY A 530 -8.56 22.06 11.96
C GLY A 530 -9.06 23.49 12.14
N ASN A 531 -10.30 23.80 11.74
CA ASN A 531 -10.87 25.14 11.85
C ASN A 531 -11.73 25.36 13.09
N GLY A 532 -11.84 24.36 13.97
CA GLY A 532 -12.64 24.35 15.19
C GLY A 532 -14.12 24.02 14.98
N MET A 533 -14.59 23.79 13.76
CA MET A 533 -15.98 23.39 13.48
C MET A 533 -16.03 21.91 13.11
N ASP A 534 -16.81 21.15 13.87
CA ASP A 534 -17.09 19.76 13.53
C ASP A 534 -18.04 19.63 12.35
N THR A 535 -17.73 18.67 11.49
CA THR A 535 -18.52 18.42 10.29
C THR A 535 -18.63 16.93 10.00
N LEU A 536 -19.42 16.58 8.98
CA LEU A 536 -19.78 15.20 8.69
C LEU A 536 -18.75 14.49 7.82
N CYS A 537 -18.50 13.22 8.14
CA CYS A 537 -17.92 12.24 7.23
C CYS A 537 -18.91 11.10 7.02
N VAL A 538 -19.25 10.80 5.75
CA VAL A 538 -20.04 9.61 5.41
C VAL A 538 -19.08 8.46 5.06
N ARG A 539 -19.32 7.28 5.63
CA ARG A 539 -18.54 6.07 5.40
C ARG A 539 -19.34 5.04 4.63
N ARG A 540 -18.72 4.47 3.61
CA ARG A 540 -19.22 3.34 2.80
C ARG A 540 -18.13 2.30 2.74
N ASP A 541 -18.36 1.17 3.42
CA ASP A 541 -17.35 0.13 3.58
C ASP A 541 -16.03 0.70 4.15
N ASN A 542 -14.93 0.70 3.40
CA ASN A 542 -13.65 1.29 3.83
C ASN A 542 -13.39 2.70 3.27
N GLU A 543 -14.36 3.32 2.62
CA GLU A 543 -14.26 4.65 2.03
C GLU A 543 -14.90 5.71 2.95
N TYR A 544 -14.18 6.81 3.17
CA TYR A 544 -14.57 7.92 4.03
C TYR A 544 -14.63 9.20 3.23
N HIS A 545 -15.80 9.82 3.22
CA HIS A 545 -16.15 11.00 2.44
C HIS A 545 -16.29 12.18 3.40
N PHE A 546 -15.21 12.93 3.60
CA PHE A 546 -15.15 14.06 4.51
C PHE A 546 -15.73 15.31 3.87
N LYS A 547 -16.52 16.05 4.64
CA LYS A 547 -17.00 17.38 4.28
C LYS A 547 -16.47 18.37 5.29
N ASN A 548 -15.87 19.47 4.86
CA ASN A 548 -15.35 20.57 5.68
C ASN A 548 -16.40 21.68 5.91
N SER A 549 -17.68 21.38 5.69
CA SER A 549 -18.78 22.35 5.85
C SER A 549 -20.10 21.64 6.13
N ILE A 550 -21.00 22.26 6.90
CA ILE A 550 -22.38 21.77 7.12
C ILE A 550 -23.29 22.18 5.94
N GLN A 551 -23.05 21.57 4.79
CA GLN A 551 -23.80 21.81 3.56
C GLN A 551 -24.00 20.51 2.77
N SER A 552 -25.09 20.43 2.02
CA SER A 552 -25.28 19.35 1.03
C SER A 552 -24.24 19.46 -0.09
N GLY A 553 -23.87 18.34 -0.71
CA GLY A 553 -22.96 18.33 -1.86
C GLY A 553 -22.08 17.10 -1.89
N GLY A 554 -21.04 17.14 -2.73
CA GLY A 554 -19.97 16.13 -2.72
C GLY A 554 -19.08 16.26 -1.49
N ALA A 555 -18.27 15.22 -1.24
CA ALA A 555 -17.20 15.28 -0.26
C ALA A 555 -16.11 16.26 -0.71
N ASP A 556 -15.44 16.90 0.25
CA ASP A 556 -14.25 17.72 -0.02
C ASP A 556 -12.99 16.86 -0.06
N LYS A 557 -13.02 15.70 0.61
CA LYS A 557 -11.94 14.72 0.60
C LYS A 557 -12.50 13.31 0.71
N ILE A 558 -11.88 12.38 0.01
CA ILE A 558 -12.20 10.96 0.11
C ILE A 558 -10.91 10.23 0.45
N ILE A 559 -10.95 9.34 1.46
CA ILE A 559 -9.82 8.46 1.78
C ILE A 559 -10.32 7.02 1.93
N LEU A 560 -9.43 6.07 1.68
CA LEU A 560 -9.64 4.65 1.93
C LEU A 560 -8.83 4.24 3.15
N TYR A 561 -9.49 3.69 4.17
CA TYR A 561 -8.82 3.29 5.39
C TYR A 561 -9.48 2.12 6.11
N GLY A 562 -8.69 1.12 6.49
CA GLY A 562 -9.20 -0.08 7.14
C GLY A 562 -10.05 -0.97 6.22
N ARG A 563 -10.86 -1.83 6.84
CA ARG A 563 -11.67 -2.85 6.17
C ARG A 563 -13.15 -2.48 6.23
N LYS A 564 -13.93 -3.08 5.34
CA LYS A 564 -15.39 -2.93 5.29
C LYS A 564 -16.06 -3.15 6.64
N ASP A 565 -15.67 -4.20 7.36
CA ASP A 565 -16.31 -4.62 8.61
C ASP A 565 -15.67 -4.00 9.87
N ASP A 566 -14.68 -3.12 9.71
CA ASP A 566 -14.07 -2.44 10.85
C ASP A 566 -15.10 -1.52 11.53
N VAL A 567 -14.99 -1.37 12.85
CA VAL A 567 -15.71 -0.31 13.57
C VAL A 567 -14.82 0.94 13.58
N THR A 568 -15.34 2.09 13.16
CA THR A 568 -14.52 3.31 13.02
C THR A 568 -14.94 4.38 14.03
N TYR A 569 -13.95 5.11 14.51
CA TYR A 569 -14.12 6.33 15.30
C TYR A 569 -13.27 7.44 14.70
N ALA A 570 -13.57 8.68 15.08
CA ALA A 570 -12.83 9.86 14.68
C ALA A 570 -12.39 10.64 15.92
N GLY A 571 -11.27 11.34 15.79
CA GLY A 571 -10.68 12.13 16.86
C GLY A 571 -9.34 12.71 16.43
N LYS A 572 -8.82 13.67 17.20
CA LYS A 572 -7.52 14.28 17.04
C LYS A 572 -6.49 13.50 17.87
N TRP A 573 -5.76 12.61 17.19
CA TRP A 573 -4.88 11.65 17.85
C TRP A 573 -3.44 12.13 18.09
N LYS A 574 -3.06 13.31 17.58
CA LYS A 574 -1.70 13.84 17.62
C LYS A 574 -1.64 15.37 17.58
#